data_AF-A0A6L7ADH5-F1
#
_entry.id   AF-A0A6L7ADH5-F1
#
_cell.length_a   1.000
_cell.length_b   1.000
_cell.length_c   1.000
_cell.angle_alpha   90.00
_cell.angle_beta   90.00
_cell.angle_gamma   90.00
#
_symmetry.space_group_name_H-M   'P 1'
#
loop_
_entity.id
_entity.type
_entity.pdbx_description
1 polymer ?
#
loop_
_entity_poly.entity_id
_entity_poly.type
_entity_poly.pdbx_seq_one_letter_code
_entity_poly.pdbx_strand_id
1 'polypeptide(L)'
;MPLPQALLLQLTYVPGDCAKAVIATVVTLALRRRFPQLGWRNGALAIIVWLFMAAIGLPVLVGGAGGFPHFFGATAGYIWSYPVAAALIGLSVQALDRLKKTKLDNQSP
;
A
#
# COMPACT_ATOMS: atom_id res chain seq x y z
N MET A 1 -21.71 -19.92 12.57
CA MET A 1 -20.67 -20.96 12.48
C MET A 1 -20.03 -21.15 13.86
N PRO A 2 -19.89 -22.39 14.35
CA PRO A 2 -19.24 -22.65 15.64
C PRO A 2 -17.74 -22.31 15.59
N LEU A 3 -17.19 -21.81 16.71
CA LEU A 3 -15.80 -21.34 16.84
C LEU A 3 -14.72 -22.30 16.28
N PRO A 4 -14.80 -23.63 16.51
CA PRO A 4 -13.78 -24.56 16.00
C PRO A 4 -13.72 -24.60 14.47
N GLN A 5 -14.88 -24.43 13.82
CA GLN A 5 -15.00 -24.51 12.37
C GLN A 5 -14.47 -23.25 11.68
N ALA A 6 -14.63 -22.08 12.31
CA ALA A 6 -13.99 -20.84 11.87
C ALA A 6 -12.46 -20.91 11.96
N LEU A 7 -11.92 -21.56 13.00
CA LEU A 7 -10.48 -21.75 13.18
C LEU A 7 -9.89 -22.67 12.11
N LEU A 8 -10.58 -23.77 11.79
CA LEU A 8 -10.18 -24.71 10.73
C LEU A 8 -10.20 -24.04 9.35
N LEU A 9 -11.20 -23.20 9.08
CA LEU A 9 -11.25 -22.41 7.85
C LEU A 9 -10.12 -21.38 7.80
N GLN A 10 -9.80 -20.68 8.89
CA GLN A 10 -8.65 -19.77 8.93
C GLN A 10 -7.31 -20.50 8.71
N LEU A 11 -7.14 -21.69 9.30
CA LEU A 11 -5.91 -22.49 9.13
C LEU A 11 -5.68 -22.88 7.66
N THR A 12 -6.76 -23.03 6.89
CA THR A 12 -6.69 -23.28 5.44
C THR A 12 -6.14 -22.07 4.67
N TYR A 13 -6.32 -20.85 5.17
CA TYR A 13 -5.78 -19.62 4.55
C TYR A 13 -4.32 -19.33 4.93
N VAL A 14 -3.83 -19.86 6.07
CA VAL A 14 -2.46 -19.59 6.57
C VAL A 14 -1.36 -19.90 5.54
N PRO A 15 -1.36 -21.04 4.83
CA PRO A 15 -0.36 -21.29 3.79
C PRO A 15 -0.39 -20.26 2.66
N GLY A 16 -1.59 -19.83 2.25
CA GLY A 16 -1.78 -18.84 1.18
C GLY A 16 -1.35 -17.44 1.59
N ASP A 17 -1.59 -17.04 2.83
CA ASP A 17 -1.19 -15.73 3.34
C ASP A 17 0.33 -15.64 3.56
N CYS A 18 0.97 -16.74 4.00
CA CYS A 18 2.43 -16.85 4.01
C CYS A 18 3.01 -16.68 2.60
N ALA A 19 2.45 -17.37 1.60
CA ALA A 19 2.89 -17.24 0.21
C ALA A 19 2.75 -15.81 -0.30
N LYS A 20 1.60 -15.16 -0.05
CA LYS A 20 1.39 -13.74 -0.39
C LYS A 20 2.41 -12.83 0.28
N ALA A 21 2.70 -13.03 1.57
CA ALA A 21 3.65 -12.20 2.31
C ALA A 21 5.08 -12.33 1.76
N VAL A 22 5.50 -13.55 1.40
CA VAL A 22 6.79 -13.80 0.76
C VAL A 22 6.86 -13.09 -0.60
N ILE A 23 5.85 -13.28 -1.45
CA ILE A 23 5.79 -12.64 -2.78
C ILE A 23 5.79 -11.11 -2.64
N ALA A 24 4.94 -10.56 -1.77
CA ALA A 24 4.87 -9.13 -1.51
C ALA A 24 6.21 -8.56 -1.04
N THR A 25 6.93 -9.28 -0.17
CA THR A 25 8.25 -8.86 0.31
C THR A 25 9.28 -8.87 -0.81
N VAL A 26 9.34 -9.94 -1.62
CA VAL A 26 10.26 -10.03 -2.77
C VAL A 26 10.00 -8.90 -3.76
N VAL A 27 8.74 -8.66 -4.13
CA VAL A 27 8.35 -7.59 -5.06
C VAL A 27 8.68 -6.20 -4.48
N THR A 28 8.38 -5.98 -3.20
CA THR A 28 8.67 -4.70 -2.52
C THR A 28 10.16 -4.42 -2.44
N LEU A 29 10.99 -5.44 -2.14
CA LEU A 29 12.44 -5.31 -2.12
C LEU A 29 13.00 -5.01 -3.53
N ALA A 30 12.48 -5.69 -4.56
CA ALA A 30 12.86 -5.44 -5.94
C ALA A 30 12.52 -4.00 -6.37
N LEU A 31 11.32 -3.52 -6.04
CA LEU A 31 10.89 -2.14 -6.27
C LEU A 31 11.79 -1.13 -5.55
N ARG A 32 12.09 -1.35 -4.27
CA ARG A 32 12.96 -0.44 -3.48
C ARG A 32 14.37 -0.36 -4.07
N ARG A 33 14.91 -1.47 -4.58
CA ARG A 33 16.22 -1.51 -5.23
C ARG A 33 16.20 -0.79 -6.58
N ARG A 34 15.13 -0.92 -7.37
CA ARG A 34 15.03 -0.32 -8.71
C ARG A 34 14.69 1.18 -8.66
N PHE A 35 13.91 1.60 -7.68
CA PHE A 35 13.42 2.97 -7.51
C PHE A 35 13.81 3.55 -6.14
N PRO A 36 15.11 3.74 -5.86
CA PRO A 36 15.58 4.22 -4.56
C PRO A 36 15.15 5.66 -4.25
N GLN A 37 14.76 6.44 -5.26
CA GLN A 37 14.36 7.84 -5.13
C GLN A 37 12.84 8.05 -5.26
N LEU A 38 12.03 7.02 -4.99
CA LEU A 38 10.58 7.18 -5.01
C LEU A 38 10.15 8.08 -3.83
N GLY A 39 10.10 9.39 -4.08
CA GLY A 39 9.69 10.37 -3.09
C GLY A 39 8.20 10.27 -2.77
N TRP A 40 7.80 10.89 -1.65
CA TRP A 40 6.41 10.91 -1.17
C TRP A 40 5.40 11.41 -2.22
N ARG A 41 5.83 12.34 -3.09
CA ARG A 41 5.03 12.86 -4.21
C ARG A 41 4.64 11.77 -5.21
N ASN A 42 5.58 10.91 -5.59
CA ASN A 42 5.35 9.89 -6.61
C ASN A 42 4.40 8.81 -6.08
N GLY A 43 4.48 8.47 -4.79
CA GLY A 43 3.52 7.57 -4.14
C GLY A 43 2.11 8.15 -4.08
N ALA A 44 1.97 9.41 -3.69
CA ALA A 44 0.67 10.08 -3.67
C ALA A 44 0.06 10.21 -5.08
N LEU A 45 0.87 10.58 -6.08
CA LEU A 45 0.43 10.65 -7.48
C LEU A 45 -0.02 9.29 -8.02
N ALA A 46 0.69 8.20 -7.68
CA ALA A 46 0.29 6.85 -8.08
C ALA A 46 -1.11 6.50 -7.53
N ILE A 47 -1.41 6.86 -6.28
CA ILE A 47 -2.74 6.66 -5.70
C ILE A 47 -3.79 7.52 -6.40
N ILE A 48 -3.49 8.79 -6.67
CA ILE A 48 -4.42 9.68 -7.40
C ILE A 48 -4.73 9.12 -8.79
N VAL A 49 -3.72 8.64 -9.50
CA VAL A 49 -3.89 7.99 -10.82
C VAL A 49 -4.73 6.72 -10.69
N TRP A 50 -4.48 5.89 -9.69
CA TRP A 50 -5.28 4.70 -9.43
C TRP A 50 -6.75 5.03 -9.13
N LEU A 51 -7.01 6.07 -8.33
CA LEU A 51 -8.38 6.55 -8.07
C LEU A 51 -9.04 7.10 -9.34
N PHE A 52 -8.29 7.79 -10.18
CA PHE A 52 -8.81 8.29 -11.46
C PHE A 52 -9.19 7.13 -12.39
N MET A 53 -8.36 6.09 -12.46
CA MET A 53 -8.69 4.86 -13.20
C MET A 53 -9.96 4.22 -12.65
N ALA A 54 -10.08 4.10 -11.33
CA ALA A 54 -11.30 3.59 -10.69
C ALA A 54 -12.52 4.45 -11.03
N ALA A 55 -12.40 5.78 -11.03
CA ALA A 55 -13.48 6.71 -11.33
C ALA A 55 -13.99 6.59 -12.78
N ILE A 56 -13.08 6.33 -13.74
CA ILE A 56 -13.42 6.10 -15.16
C ILE A 56 -14.14 4.74 -15.36
N GLY A 57 -14.12 3.84 -14.37
CA GLY A 57 -14.83 2.57 -14.45
C GLY A 57 -13.93 1.36 -14.68
N LEU A 58 -12.60 1.51 -14.58
CA LEU A 58 -11.70 0.37 -14.64
C LEU A 58 -11.88 -0.51 -13.39
N PRO A 59 -11.86 -1.85 -13.53
CA PRO A 59 -12.08 -2.81 -12.45
C PRO A 59 -10.84 -2.94 -11.55
N VAL A 60 -10.41 -1.83 -10.93
CA VAL A 60 -9.20 -1.75 -10.12
C VAL A 60 -9.47 -1.69 -8.62
N LEU A 61 -10.74 -1.59 -8.21
CA LEU A 61 -11.15 -1.67 -6.80
C LEU A 61 -11.34 -3.13 -6.37
N VAL A 62 -11.48 -3.34 -5.07
CA VAL A 62 -11.70 -4.68 -4.49
C VAL A 62 -12.91 -5.36 -5.12
N GLY A 63 -12.76 -6.65 -5.45
CA GLY A 63 -13.81 -7.44 -6.10
C GLY A 63 -13.96 -7.15 -7.60
N GLY A 64 -13.02 -6.43 -8.22
CA GLY A 64 -13.11 -6.06 -9.65
C GLY A 64 -14.10 -4.91 -9.89
N ALA A 65 -14.40 -4.12 -8.85
CA ALA A 65 -15.32 -3.00 -8.96
C ALA A 65 -14.63 -1.76 -9.57
N GLY A 66 -15.45 -0.85 -10.10
CA GLY A 66 -15.04 0.41 -10.69
C GLY A 66 -16.26 1.30 -10.92
N GLY A 67 -16.02 2.59 -11.10
CA GLY A 67 -17.05 3.57 -11.45
C GLY A 67 -17.25 4.65 -10.39
N PHE A 68 -17.72 5.80 -10.87
CA PHE A 68 -17.97 7.00 -10.07
C PHE A 68 -18.88 6.79 -8.83
N PRO A 69 -19.91 5.91 -8.84
CA PRO A 69 -20.76 5.71 -7.66
C PRO A 69 -20.03 5.25 -6.39
N HIS A 70 -18.90 4.54 -6.53
CA HIS A 70 -18.13 4.06 -5.37
C HIS A 70 -17.49 5.19 -4.54
N PHE A 71 -17.34 6.39 -5.11
CA PHE A 71 -16.76 7.55 -4.44
C PHE A 71 -17.73 8.29 -3.51
N PHE A 72 -19.02 7.93 -3.54
CA PHE A 72 -20.07 8.60 -2.76
C PHE A 72 -20.93 7.62 -1.94
N GLY A 73 -20.54 6.34 -1.87
CA GLY A 73 -21.21 5.31 -1.08
C GLY A 73 -20.64 5.13 0.33
N ALA A 74 -21.09 4.09 1.05
CA ALA A 74 -20.62 3.78 2.41
C ALA A 74 -19.09 3.57 2.52
N THR A 75 -18.44 3.13 1.43
CA THR A 75 -16.98 2.90 1.38
C THR A 75 -16.18 4.13 0.92
N ALA A 76 -16.84 5.24 0.60
CA ALA A 76 -16.19 6.45 0.09
C ALA A 76 -15.09 6.97 1.02
N GLY A 77 -15.35 6.98 2.34
CA GLY A 77 -14.38 7.47 3.33
C GLY A 77 -13.06 6.69 3.30
N TYR A 78 -13.12 5.38 3.05
CA TYR A 78 -11.92 4.56 2.89
C TYR A 78 -11.14 4.91 1.62
N ILE A 79 -11.85 5.10 0.50
CA ILE A 79 -11.26 5.48 -0.79
C ILE A 79 -10.54 6.84 -0.69
N TRP A 80 -11.17 7.83 -0.06
CA TRP A 80 -10.60 9.17 0.12
C TRP A 80 -9.46 9.21 1.16
N SER A 81 -9.32 8.20 2.03
CA SER A 81 -8.21 8.13 2.98
C SER A 81 -6.88 7.74 2.34
N TYR A 82 -6.91 7.01 1.22
CA TYR A 82 -5.69 6.47 0.60
C TYR A 82 -4.66 7.53 0.19
N PRO A 83 -5.02 8.66 -0.45
CA PRO A 83 -4.05 9.69 -0.79
C PRO A 83 -3.34 10.26 0.45
N VAL A 84 -4.09 10.45 1.55
CA VAL A 84 -3.55 10.92 2.82
C VAL A 84 -2.60 9.89 3.40
N ALA A 85 -2.99 8.61 3.40
CA ALA A 85 -2.15 7.51 3.88
C ALA A 85 -0.84 7.40 3.09
N ALA A 86 -0.87 7.47 1.76
CA ALA A 86 0.35 7.44 0.94
C ALA A 86 1.27 8.64 1.21
N ALA A 87 0.72 9.83 1.38
CA ALA A 87 1.51 11.00 1.72
C ALA A 87 2.20 10.81 3.08
N LEU A 88 1.47 10.36 4.10
CA LEU A 88 2.01 10.10 5.44
C LEU A 88 3.12 9.05 5.45
N ILE A 89 2.92 7.94 4.74
CA ILE A 89 3.93 6.88 4.61
C ILE A 89 5.18 7.42 3.90
N GLY A 90 5.00 8.12 2.77
CA GLY A 90 6.10 8.70 2.02
C GLY A 90 6.91 9.73 2.81
N LEU A 91 6.22 10.59 3.57
CA LEU A 91 6.87 11.57 4.44
C LEU A 91 7.64 10.88 5.59
N SER A 92 7.07 9.84 6.20
CA SER A 92 7.72 9.06 7.26
C SER A 92 9.01 8.40 6.77
N VAL A 93 8.97 7.77 5.59
CA VAL A 93 10.15 7.15 4.98
C VAL A 93 11.22 8.20 4.66
N GLN A 94 10.81 9.34 4.09
CA GLN A 94 11.74 10.41 3.76
C GLN A 94 12.38 11.01 5.03
N ALA A 95 11.64 11.13 6.13
CA ALA A 95 12.18 11.59 7.41
C ALA A 95 13.24 10.62 7.95
N LEU A 96 12.98 9.31 7.90
CA LEU A 96 13.93 8.28 8.33
C LEU A 96 15.21 8.27 7.48
N ASP A 97 15.07 8.37 6.15
CA ASP A 97 16.23 8.40 5.25
C ASP A 97 17.10 9.65 5.49
N ARG A 98 16.50 10.81 5.81
CA ARG A 98 17.23 12.03 6.19
C ARG A 98 18.03 11.81 7.48
N LEU A 99 17.41 11.25 8.52
CA LEU A 99 18.09 10.97 9.80
C LEU A 99 19.27 10.00 9.63
N LYS A 100 19.08 8.94 8.83
CA LYS A 100 20.15 7.99 8.52
C LYS A 100 21.31 8.67 7.80
N LYS A 101 21.01 9.54 6.84
CA LYS A 101 22.04 10.30 6.10
C LYS A 101 22.84 11.23 7.03
N THR A 102 22.19 11.96 7.93
CA THR A 102 22.85 12.85 8.89
C THR A 102 23.74 12.08 9.88
N LYS A 103 23.32 10.89 10.34
CA LYS A 103 24.17 10.05 11.19
C LYS A 103 25.43 9.55 10.48
N LEU A 104 25.30 9.18 9.20
CA LEU A 104 26.43 8.69 8.40
C LEU A 104 27.47 9.79 8.15
N ASP A 105 27.00 11.02 7.86
CA ASP A 105 27.82 12.22 7.73
C ASP A 105 28.62 12.49 9.02
N ASN A 106 27.94 12.56 10.16
CA ASN A 106 28.56 12.83 11.46
C ASN A 106 29.47 11.70 12.01
N GLN A 107 29.56 10.56 11.32
CA GLN A 107 30.47 9.45 11.66
C GLN A 107 31.69 9.37 10.73
N SER A 108 31.81 10.26 9.74
CA SER A 108 33.00 10.39 8.89
C SER A 108 34.14 11.06 9.67
N PRO A 109 35.36 10.51 9.71
CA PRO A 109 36.51 11.15 10.36
C PRO A 109 37.00 12.41 9.63
#